data_AF-A0A8J8P3E2-F1
#
_entry.id   AF-A0A8J8P3E2-F1
#
_cell.length_a   1.000
_cell.length_b   1.000
_cell.length_c   1.000
_cell.angle_alpha   90.00
_cell.angle_beta   90.00
_cell.angle_gamma   90.00
#
_symmetry.space_group_name_H-M   'P 1'
#
loop_
_entity.id
_entity.type
_entity.pdbx_description
1 polymer ?
#
loop_
_entity_poly.entity_id
_entity_poly.type
_entity_poly.pdbx_seq_one_letter_code
_entity_poly.pdbx_strand_id
1 'polypeptide(L)'
;MSVDQTLREETKDLSKAMNHVYNRLVFTCQTRCLQGISVNTNPTPAQKTSALQKLSAEESTCLRRCADQMMYLDNFVYETDSAMQLASTQGKPKKAVFYTTRRIEDLTSNSGVECAKE
;
A
#
# COMPACT_ATOMS: atom_id res chain seq x y z
N MET A 1 -20.97 29.33 -2.75
CA MET A 1 -20.53 28.16 -1.95
C MET A 1 -19.70 28.67 -0.80
N SER A 2 -20.00 28.25 0.45
CA SER A 2 -19.20 28.66 1.62
C SER A 2 -17.93 27.80 1.71
N VAL A 3 -16.84 28.38 2.23
CA VAL A 3 -15.53 27.71 2.42
C VAL A 3 -15.68 26.42 3.26
N ASP A 4 -16.54 26.44 4.27
CA ASP A 4 -16.85 25.26 5.10
C ASP A 4 -17.46 24.10 4.32
N GLN A 5 -18.27 24.39 3.31
CA GLN A 5 -18.91 23.35 2.51
C GLN A 5 -17.91 22.68 1.56
N THR A 6 -16.98 23.46 0.99
CA THR A 6 -15.88 22.94 0.17
C THR A 6 -14.93 22.06 0.98
N LEU A 7 -14.49 22.51 2.15
CA LEU A 7 -13.59 21.73 3.02
C LEU A 7 -14.22 20.38 3.44
N ARG A 8 -15.53 20.38 3.69
CA ARG A 8 -16.27 19.17 4.08
C ARG A 8 -16.37 18.16 2.94
N GLU A 9 -16.56 18.64 1.71
CA GLU A 9 -16.57 17.80 0.50
C GLU A 9 -15.18 17.23 0.20
N GLU A 10 -14.13 18.05 0.26
CA GLU A 10 -12.74 17.61 0.10
C GLU A 10 -12.33 16.56 1.14
N THR A 11 -12.70 16.77 2.41
CA THR A 11 -12.43 15.81 3.49
C THR A 11 -13.14 14.47 3.24
N LYS A 12 -14.36 14.51 2.72
CA LYS A 12 -15.15 13.31 2.38
C LYS A 12 -14.48 12.54 1.24
N ASP A 13 -14.00 13.22 0.22
CA ASP A 13 -13.36 12.59 -0.92
C ASP A 13 -11.97 12.04 -0.57
N LEU A 14 -11.21 12.75 0.27
CA LEU A 14 -9.98 12.23 0.86
C LEU A 14 -10.24 10.94 1.66
N SER A 15 -11.27 10.93 2.51
CA SER A 15 -11.62 9.75 3.30
C SER A 15 -12.00 8.55 2.42
N LYS A 16 -12.73 8.76 1.31
CA LYS A 16 -13.03 7.69 0.35
C LYS A 16 -11.77 7.15 -0.32
N ALA A 17 -10.87 8.03 -0.74
CA ALA A 17 -9.61 7.65 -1.38
C ALA A 17 -8.73 6.83 -0.41
N MET A 18 -8.58 7.28 0.84
CA MET A 18 -7.84 6.55 1.88
C MET A 18 -8.45 5.17 2.15
N ASN A 19 -9.77 5.09 2.28
CA ASN A 19 -10.45 3.79 2.47
C ASN A 19 -10.23 2.86 1.28
N HIS A 20 -10.21 3.39 0.06
CA HIS A 20 -9.93 2.59 -1.14
C HIS A 20 -8.52 2.00 -1.12
N VAL A 21 -7.50 2.82 -0.82
CA VAL A 21 -6.10 2.38 -0.70
C VAL A 21 -5.96 1.33 0.40
N TYR A 22 -6.54 1.59 1.58
CA TYR A 22 -6.48 0.67 2.71
C TYR A 22 -7.15 -0.68 2.40
N ASN A 23 -8.36 -0.66 1.83
CA ASN A 23 -9.07 -1.90 1.44
C ASN A 23 -8.28 -2.69 0.40
N ARG A 24 -7.66 -2.01 -0.58
CA ARG A 24 -6.84 -2.65 -1.60
C ARG A 24 -5.60 -3.29 -1.00
N LEU A 25 -4.92 -2.61 -0.07
CA LEU A 25 -3.77 -3.14 0.67
C LEU A 25 -4.17 -4.41 1.44
N VAL A 26 -5.24 -4.32 2.24
CA VAL A 26 -5.73 -5.44 3.05
C VAL A 26 -6.07 -6.64 2.17
N PHE A 27 -6.89 -6.45 1.13
CA PHE A 27 -7.32 -7.54 0.26
C PHE A 27 -6.16 -8.19 -0.49
N THR A 28 -5.23 -7.37 -1.01
CA THR A 28 -4.05 -7.85 -1.74
C THR A 28 -3.15 -8.68 -0.83
N CYS A 29 -2.86 -8.18 0.36
CA CYS A 29 -1.98 -8.87 1.30
C CYS A 29 -2.62 -10.09 1.92
N GLN A 30 -3.93 -10.06 2.21
CA GLN A 30 -4.67 -11.25 2.60
C GLN A 30 -4.59 -12.34 1.53
N THR A 31 -4.91 -12.00 0.28
CA THR A 31 -4.91 -12.95 -0.85
C THR A 31 -3.52 -13.53 -1.10
N ARG A 32 -2.46 -12.74 -0.92
CA ARG A 32 -1.08 -13.16 -1.19
C ARG A 32 -0.46 -13.98 -0.06
N CYS A 33 -0.78 -13.65 1.20
CA CYS A 33 -0.07 -14.18 2.36
C CYS A 33 -0.84 -15.24 3.14
N LEU A 34 -2.17 -15.24 3.06
CA LEU A 34 -2.99 -16.22 3.76
C LEU A 34 -3.26 -17.37 2.81
N GLN A 35 -2.48 -18.45 2.94
CA GLN A 35 -2.71 -19.68 2.20
C GLN A 35 -3.94 -20.37 2.75
N GLY A 36 -5.09 -20.14 2.11
CA GLY A 36 -6.31 -20.88 2.40
C GLY A 36 -6.81 -20.73 3.83
N ILE A 37 -7.73 -19.78 4.02
CA ILE A 37 -9.00 -20.24 4.60
C ILE A 37 -9.52 -21.28 3.61
N SER A 38 -9.04 -22.52 3.71
CA SER A 38 -9.64 -23.63 3.02
C SER A 38 -11.07 -23.61 3.52
N VAL A 39 -11.99 -23.17 2.65
CA VAL A 39 -13.41 -23.34 2.84
C VAL A 39 -13.59 -24.85 2.82
N ASN A 40 -13.33 -25.50 3.95
CA ASN A 40 -13.68 -26.88 4.17
C ASN A 40 -15.18 -26.90 3.94
N THR A 41 -15.59 -27.57 2.86
CA THR A 41 -16.99 -27.67 2.39
C THR A 41 -17.90 -28.43 3.37
N ASN A 42 -17.45 -28.66 4.61
CA ASN A 42 -18.23 -29.13 5.75
C ASN A 42 -17.84 -28.33 7.00
N PRO A 43 -18.55 -27.23 7.34
CA PRO A 43 -18.33 -26.53 8.59
C PRO A 43 -18.87 -27.37 9.74
N THR A 44 -18.01 -27.91 10.60
CA THR A 44 -18.44 -28.39 11.92
C THR A 44 -18.96 -27.20 12.74
N PRO A 45 -20.06 -27.34 13.51
CA PRO A 45 -20.64 -26.26 14.32
C PRO A 45 -19.66 -25.57 15.29
N ALA A 46 -18.54 -26.22 15.63
CA ALA A 46 -17.47 -25.66 16.48
C ALA A 46 -16.59 -24.60 15.78
N GLN A 47 -16.65 -24.45 14.45
CA GLN A 47 -15.86 -23.46 13.70
C GLN A 47 -16.53 -22.09 13.58
N LYS A 48 -17.77 -21.93 14.05
CA LYS A 48 -18.48 -20.64 14.05
C LYS A 48 -18.06 -19.69 15.18
N THR A 49 -17.17 -20.11 16.08
CA THR A 49 -16.76 -19.32 17.25
C THR A 49 -15.24 -19.30 17.47
N SER A 50 -14.46 -19.04 16.42
CA SER A 50 -13.05 -18.66 16.57
C SER A 50 -12.69 -17.60 15.54
N ALA A 51 -13.27 -16.40 15.69
CA ALA A 51 -13.00 -15.21 14.88
C ALA A 51 -11.60 -14.60 15.12
N LEU A 52 -10.60 -15.42 15.46
CA LEU A 52 -9.18 -15.09 15.57
C LEU A 52 -8.39 -16.41 15.44
N GLN A 53 -8.39 -17.00 14.24
CA GLN A 53 -7.33 -17.96 13.91
C GLN A 53 -6.01 -17.19 14.06
N LYS A 54 -5.19 -17.57 15.05
CA LYS A 54 -3.93 -16.91 15.31
C LYS A 54 -3.03 -17.12 14.08
N LEU A 55 -2.66 -16.03 13.43
CA LEU A 55 -1.76 -16.04 12.28
C LEU A 55 -0.46 -16.76 12.65
N SER A 56 0.06 -17.57 11.73
CA SER A 56 1.40 -18.14 11.86
C SER A 56 2.46 -17.02 11.83
N ALA A 57 3.66 -17.31 12.32
CA ALA A 57 4.78 -16.37 12.24
C ALA A 57 5.14 -16.03 10.77
N GLU A 58 4.98 -17.00 9.88
CA GLU A 58 5.23 -16.86 8.44
C GLU A 58 4.16 -15.98 7.78
N GLU A 59 2.88 -16.20 8.09
CA GLU A 59 1.76 -15.38 7.60
C GLU A 59 1.91 -13.93 8.09
N SER A 60 2.24 -13.75 9.37
CA SER A 60 2.46 -12.43 9.97
C SER A 60 3.63 -11.69 9.30
N THR A 61 4.74 -12.39 9.06
CA THR A 61 5.91 -11.84 8.38
C THR A 61 5.60 -11.50 6.92
N CYS A 62 4.85 -12.35 6.22
CA CYS A 62 4.42 -12.09 4.86
C CYS A 62 3.51 -10.86 4.79
N LEU A 63 2.50 -10.77 5.66
CA LEU A 63 1.57 -9.64 5.71
C LEU A 63 2.32 -8.32 5.93
N ARG A 64 3.29 -8.30 6.85
CA ARG A 64 4.14 -7.12 7.09
C ARG A 64 4.92 -6.73 5.84
N ARG A 65 5.64 -7.68 5.23
CA ARG A 65 6.40 -7.43 3.99
C ARG A 65 5.50 -6.95 2.84
N CYS A 66 4.30 -7.51 2.73
CA CYS A 66 3.34 -7.11 1.72
C CYS A 66 2.82 -5.68 1.95
N ALA A 67 2.46 -5.34 3.19
CA ALA A 67 2.02 -3.99 3.53
C ALA A 67 3.12 -2.96 3.24
N ASP A 68 4.36 -3.25 3.64
CA ASP A 68 5.52 -2.39 3.37
C ASP A 68 5.73 -2.18 1.86
N GLN A 69 5.63 -3.25 1.06
CA GLN A 69 5.73 -3.17 -0.41
C GLN A 69 4.60 -2.36 -1.04
N MET A 70 3.37 -2.54 -0.57
CA MET A 70 2.20 -1.82 -1.10
C MET A 70 2.26 -0.34 -0.76
N MET A 71 2.64 0.02 0.47
CA MET A 71 2.85 1.41 0.88
C MET A 71 4.00 2.06 0.12
N TYR A 72 5.10 1.32 -0.11
CA TYR A 72 6.19 1.79 -0.95
C TYR A 72 5.72 2.09 -2.37
N LEU A 73 4.96 1.19 -2.99
CA LEU A 73 4.45 1.36 -4.34
C LEU A 73 3.51 2.57 -4.44
N ASP A 74 2.61 2.74 -3.47
CA ASP A 74 1.66 3.86 -3.43
C ASP A 74 2.40 5.21 -3.32
N ASN A 75 3.36 5.31 -2.40
CA ASN A 75 4.21 6.50 -2.26
C ASN A 75 5.04 6.75 -3.53
N PHE A 76 5.60 5.70 -4.13
CA PHE A 76 6.41 5.81 -5.34
C PHE A 76 5.59 6.31 -6.53
N VAL A 77 4.37 5.81 -6.73
CA VAL A 77 3.46 6.26 -7.78
C VAL A 77 3.07 7.72 -7.54
N TYR A 78 2.70 8.08 -6.30
CA TYR A 78 2.34 9.45 -5.95
C TYR A 78 3.49 10.45 -6.21
N GLU A 79 4.71 10.13 -5.77
CA GLU A 79 5.89 10.97 -5.98
C GLU A 79 6.19 11.12 -7.48
N THR A 80 6.03 10.05 -8.26
CA THR A 80 6.25 10.04 -9.71
C THR A 80 5.23 10.90 -10.44
N ASP A 81 3.94 10.73 -10.14
CA ASP A 81 2.85 11.51 -10.76
C ASP A 81 3.00 13.00 -10.41
N SER A 82 3.35 13.31 -9.16
CA SER A 82 3.60 14.68 -8.71
C SER A 82 4.79 15.30 -9.44
N ALA A 83 5.90 14.56 -9.59
CA ALA A 83 7.08 15.01 -10.34
C ALA A 83 6.76 15.22 -11.83
N MET A 84 5.96 14.34 -12.43
CA MET A 84 5.48 14.48 -13.81
C MET A 84 4.61 15.71 -14.00
N GLN A 85 3.66 15.94 -13.08
CA GLN A 85 2.77 17.09 -13.14
C GLN A 85 3.57 18.40 -13.02
N LEU A 86 4.50 18.48 -12.08
CA LEU A 86 5.38 19.65 -11.89
C LEU A 86 6.32 19.88 -13.09
N ALA A 87 6.89 18.81 -13.65
CA ALA A 87 7.72 18.90 -14.84
C ALA A 87 6.91 19.38 -16.06
N SER A 88 5.66 18.93 -16.17
CA SER A 88 4.71 19.35 -17.21
C SER A 88 4.35 20.83 -17.09
N THR A 89 4.02 21.31 -15.87
CA THR A 89 3.70 22.73 -15.64
C THR A 89 4.88 23.67 -15.92
N GLN A 90 6.11 23.18 -15.78
CA GLN A 90 7.33 23.91 -16.13
C GLN A 90 7.71 23.81 -17.62
N GLY A 91 6.92 23.13 -18.46
CA GLY A 91 7.24 22.89 -19.87
C GLY A 91 8.47 21.99 -20.08
N LYS A 92 8.87 21.22 -19.06
CA LYS A 92 10.07 20.38 -19.06
C LYS A 92 9.73 18.91 -18.73
N PRO A 93 8.82 18.25 -19.46
CA PRO A 93 8.35 16.90 -19.13
C PRO A 93 9.47 15.86 -19.08
N LYS A 94 10.54 16.03 -19.88
CA LYS A 94 11.72 15.15 -19.87
C LYS A 94 12.50 15.15 -18.54
N LYS A 95 12.33 16.16 -17.68
CA LYS A 95 12.96 16.21 -16.36
C LYS A 95 12.26 15.33 -15.32
N ALA A 96 11.00 14.95 -15.54
CA ALA A 96 10.27 14.06 -14.63
C ALA A 96 10.97 12.72 -14.46
N VAL A 97 11.38 12.13 -15.60
CA VAL A 97 12.10 10.84 -15.65
C VAL A 97 13.37 10.89 -14.78
N PHE A 98 14.13 12.01 -14.84
CA PHE A 98 15.34 12.18 -14.03
C PHE A 98 15.05 12.21 -12.53
N TYR A 99 14.01 12.93 -12.09
CA TYR A 99 13.61 12.96 -10.67
C TYR A 99 13.14 11.60 -10.18
N THR A 100 12.36 10.87 -11.00
CA THR A 100 11.90 9.52 -10.69
C THR A 100 13.07 8.55 -10.56
N THR A 101 14.00 8.53 -11.53
CA THR A 101 15.18 7.64 -11.49
C THR A 101 16.05 7.90 -10.25
N ARG A 102 16.35 9.17 -9.96
CA ARG A 102 17.17 9.54 -8.80
C ARG A 102 16.49 9.19 -7.47
N ARG A 103 15.16 9.29 -7.41
CA ARG A 103 14.40 8.93 -6.21
C ARG A 103 14.34 7.41 -5.99
N ILE A 104 14.20 6.62 -7.06
CA ILE A 104 14.37 5.16 -6.99
C ILE A 104 15.75 4.83 -6.44
N GLU A 105 16.80 5.45 -6.98
CA GLU A 105 18.17 5.28 -6.49
C GLU A 105 18.26 5.66 -5.01
N ASP A 106 17.75 6.80 -4.56
CA ASP A 106 17.79 7.21 -3.14
C ASP A 106 17.04 6.24 -2.21
N LEU A 107 15.90 5.71 -2.67
CA LEU A 107 15.07 4.77 -1.91
C LEU A 107 15.65 3.35 -1.89
N THR A 108 16.35 2.94 -2.94
CA THR A 108 16.95 1.61 -3.08
C THR A 108 18.42 1.55 -2.63
N SER A 109 19.10 2.70 -2.57
CA SER A 109 20.47 2.81 -2.04
C SER A 109 20.50 2.94 -0.51
N ASN A 110 19.44 3.48 0.10
CA ASN A 110 19.27 3.53 1.56
C ASN A 110 18.48 2.36 2.16
N SER A 111 17.96 1.44 1.34
CA SER A 111 17.61 0.11 1.85
C SER A 111 18.90 -0.65 2.12
N GLY A 112 19.52 -0.33 3.25
CA GLY A 112 20.65 -1.04 3.82
C GLY A 112 20.38 -2.53 3.76
N VAL A 113 21.01 -3.18 2.79
CA VAL A 113 21.23 -4.62 2.77
C VAL A 113 22.25 -4.89 3.88
N GLU A 114 21.78 -4.87 5.12
CA GLU A 114 22.34 -5.66 6.23
C GLU A 114 21.42 -6.85 6.54
N CYS A 115 20.70 -7.35 5.53
CA CYS A 115 20.19 -8.73 5.54
C CYS A 115 21.27 -9.68 5.02
N ALA A 116 22.45 -9.69 5.66
CA ALA A 116 23.45 -10.75 5.48
C ALA A 116 24.52 -10.66 6.57
N LYS A 117 24.29 -11.36 7.70
CA LYS A 117 25.23 -12.29 8.38
C LYS A 117 24.91 -12.35 9.88
N GLU A 118 24.15 -13.37 10.27
CA GLU A 118 24.46 -14.23 11.42
C GLU A 118 24.13 -15.67 11.05
#